data_AF-A0A7J3TNL8-F1
#
_entry.id   AF-A0A7J3TNL8-F1
#
_cell.length_a   1.000
_cell.length_b   1.000
_cell.length_c   1.000
_cell.angle_alpha   90.00
_cell.angle_beta   90.00
_cell.angle_gamma   90.00
#
_symmetry.space_group_name_H-M   'P 1'
#
loop_
_entity.id
_entity.type
_entity.pdbx_description
1 polymer ?
#
loop_
_entity_poly.entity_id
_entity_poly.type
_entity_poly.pdbx_seq_one_letter_code
_entity_poly.pdbx_strand_id
1 'polypeptide(L)'
;MQWYFDTAFEEVLGDIDYVCNYLLTSNKWSGKIDASRIGIYGHSFGGGAAAMACYGNRHIKAGLAMDGYFRGEVFEEGMAKPFFMFFVEGRFESDEALQNFWEVLKGDTYRASILGSAHQDFTDLPLLFPHFMPNIPRSVIPGFGSIDGKMLIKIVNTFTLAFFDVYLNEKPRDELLSLEDEFDEVIFDYK
;
A
#
# COMPACT_ATOMS: atom_id res chain seq x y z
N MET A 1 -16.66 6.29 19.11
CA MET A 1 -15.57 6.52 18.14
C MET A 1 -15.27 5.24 17.37
N GLN A 2 -15.05 4.09 18.04
CA GLN A 2 -14.82 2.80 17.37
C GLN A 2 -15.91 2.41 16.35
N TRP A 3 -17.19 2.46 16.75
CA TRP A 3 -18.32 2.21 15.84
C TRP A 3 -18.27 3.04 14.55
N TYR A 4 -17.88 4.32 14.63
CA TYR A 4 -17.78 5.18 13.45
C TYR A 4 -16.67 4.71 12.50
N PHE A 5 -15.53 4.31 13.04
CA PHE A 5 -14.43 3.76 12.24
C PHE A 5 -14.78 2.40 11.64
N ASP A 6 -15.56 1.57 12.33
CA ASP A 6 -16.02 0.29 11.82
C ASP A 6 -16.98 0.49 10.65
N THR A 7 -18.01 1.32 10.83
CA THR A 7 -18.93 1.67 9.75
C THR A 7 -18.21 2.34 8.59
N ALA A 8 -17.32 3.30 8.82
CA ALA A 8 -16.57 3.93 7.74
C ALA A 8 -15.70 2.92 6.98
N PHE A 9 -15.17 1.90 7.64
CA PHE A 9 -14.36 0.87 6.99
C PHE A 9 -15.21 -0.03 6.10
N GLU A 10 -16.37 -0.46 6.59
CA GLU A 10 -17.34 -1.23 5.82
C GLU A 10 -17.83 -0.47 4.58
N GLU A 11 -18.13 0.83 4.72
CA GLU A 11 -18.52 1.69 3.59
C GLU A 11 -17.39 1.80 2.55
N VAL A 12 -16.14 2.00 2.97
CA VAL A 12 -15.00 2.04 2.03
C VAL A 12 -14.82 0.70 1.29
N LEU A 13 -15.03 -0.43 1.96
CA LEU A 13 -15.00 -1.74 1.29
C LEU A 13 -16.15 -1.88 0.29
N GLY A 14 -17.37 -1.44 0.66
CA GLY A 14 -18.52 -1.40 -0.22
C GLY A 14 -18.27 -0.53 -1.46
N ASP A 15 -17.64 0.63 -1.29
CA ASP A 15 -17.26 1.53 -2.39
C ASP A 15 -16.22 0.90 -3.32
N ILE A 16 -15.21 0.21 -2.78
CA ILE A 16 -14.21 -0.51 -3.58
C ILE A 16 -14.89 -1.58 -4.44
N ASP A 17 -15.78 -2.37 -3.86
CA ASP A 17 -16.52 -3.41 -4.59
C ASP A 17 -17.47 -2.80 -5.62
N TYR A 18 -18.15 -1.71 -5.28
CA TYR A 18 -19.00 -0.97 -6.21
C TYR A 18 -18.21 -0.45 -7.41
N VAL A 19 -17.06 0.20 -7.19
CA VAL A 19 -16.20 0.73 -8.26
C VAL A 19 -15.66 -0.41 -9.12
N CYS A 20 -15.18 -1.49 -8.51
CA CYS A 20 -14.69 -2.66 -9.23
C CYS A 20 -15.79 -3.23 -10.15
N ASN A 21 -16.99 -3.46 -9.60
CA ASN A 21 -18.13 -3.96 -10.37
C ASN A 21 -18.56 -2.97 -11.47
N TYR A 22 -18.58 -1.68 -11.19
CA TYR A 22 -18.94 -0.64 -12.16
C TYR A 22 -17.95 -0.61 -13.33
N LEU A 23 -16.65 -0.70 -13.07
CA LEU A 23 -15.62 -0.75 -14.12
C LEU A 23 -15.75 -2.01 -14.99
N LEU A 24 -16.18 -3.13 -14.41
CA LEU A 24 -16.28 -4.42 -15.11
C LEU A 24 -17.59 -4.62 -15.88
N THR A 25 -18.69 -4.03 -15.41
CA THR A 25 -20.04 -4.30 -15.94
C THR A 25 -20.61 -3.17 -16.77
N SER A 26 -20.09 -1.94 -16.61
CA SER A 26 -20.58 -0.78 -17.35
C SER A 26 -20.13 -0.82 -18.81
N ASN A 27 -21.09 -0.63 -19.73
CA ASN A 27 -20.82 -0.49 -21.16
C ASN A 27 -19.83 0.65 -21.48
N LYS A 28 -19.68 1.65 -20.60
CA LYS A 28 -18.73 2.77 -20.76
C LYS A 28 -17.27 2.29 -20.82
N TRP A 29 -16.97 1.20 -20.10
CA TRP A 29 -15.63 0.66 -19.88
C TRP A 29 -15.40 -0.69 -20.58
N SER A 30 -16.42 -1.21 -21.28
CA SER A 30 -16.32 -2.45 -22.05
C SER A 30 -15.14 -2.40 -23.04
N GLY A 31 -14.29 -3.43 -23.00
CA GLY A 31 -13.08 -3.52 -23.82
C GLY A 31 -11.95 -2.55 -23.46
N LYS A 32 -12.09 -1.74 -22.41
CA LYS A 32 -11.06 -0.78 -21.95
C LYS A 32 -10.36 -1.21 -20.66
N ILE A 33 -10.99 -2.07 -19.87
CA ILE A 33 -10.45 -2.61 -18.63
C ILE A 33 -10.23 -4.11 -18.82
N ASP A 34 -9.02 -4.56 -18.52
CA ASP A 34 -8.70 -5.97 -18.48
C ASP A 34 -9.06 -6.54 -17.11
N ALA A 35 -10.19 -7.26 -17.06
CA ALA A 35 -10.72 -7.85 -15.82
C ALA A 35 -9.79 -8.90 -15.19
N SER A 36 -8.80 -9.40 -15.94
CA SER A 36 -7.82 -10.35 -15.42
C SER A 36 -6.64 -9.67 -14.70
N ARG A 37 -6.47 -8.36 -14.85
CA ARG A 37 -5.31 -7.58 -14.38
C ARG A 37 -5.72 -6.41 -13.50
N ILE A 38 -6.37 -6.70 -12.37
CA ILE A 38 -6.79 -5.68 -11.40
C ILE A 38 -5.92 -5.78 -10.14
N GLY A 39 -5.26 -4.69 -9.80
CA GLY A 39 -4.60 -4.49 -8.51
C GLY A 39 -5.32 -3.44 -7.67
N ILE A 40 -5.02 -3.41 -6.37
CA ILE A 40 -5.50 -2.38 -5.46
C ILE A 40 -4.36 -1.88 -4.59
N TYR A 41 -4.35 -0.58 -4.29
CA TYR A 41 -3.47 -0.04 -3.27
C TYR A 41 -4.08 1.13 -2.53
N GLY A 42 -3.57 1.41 -1.34
CA GLY A 42 -4.05 2.54 -0.55
C GLY A 42 -3.12 2.91 0.60
N HIS A 43 -3.30 4.13 1.11
CA HIS A 43 -2.55 4.68 2.23
C HIS A 43 -3.35 4.60 3.53
N SER A 44 -2.67 4.34 4.66
CA SER A 44 -3.27 4.40 5.99
C SER A 44 -4.52 3.50 6.10
N PHE A 45 -5.67 4.08 6.46
CA PHE A 45 -6.97 3.42 6.45
C PHE A 45 -7.30 2.74 5.10
N GLY A 46 -6.97 3.40 3.99
CA GLY A 46 -7.10 2.84 2.65
C GLY A 46 -6.16 1.67 2.38
N GLY A 47 -5.00 1.60 3.05
CA GLY A 47 -4.11 0.42 2.99
C GLY A 47 -4.71 -0.81 3.67
N GLY A 48 -5.38 -0.60 4.81
CA GLY A 48 -6.17 -1.66 5.46
C GLY A 48 -7.34 -2.12 4.59
N ALA A 49 -8.06 -1.18 3.99
CA ALA A 49 -9.15 -1.49 3.05
C ALA A 49 -8.63 -2.23 1.82
N ALA A 50 -7.47 -1.85 1.28
CA ALA A 50 -6.80 -2.55 0.18
C ALA A 50 -6.46 -4.00 0.55
N ALA A 51 -5.99 -4.26 1.77
CA ALA A 51 -5.72 -5.62 2.27
C ALA A 51 -7.01 -6.47 2.31
N MET A 52 -8.07 -5.95 2.92
CA MET A 52 -9.36 -6.66 3.04
C MET A 52 -10.03 -6.88 1.68
N ALA A 53 -9.99 -5.90 0.78
CA ALA A 53 -10.51 -6.04 -0.57
C ALA A 53 -9.67 -7.04 -1.39
N CYS A 54 -8.35 -7.01 -1.27
CA CYS A 54 -7.48 -8.00 -1.90
C CYS A 54 -7.80 -9.41 -1.38
N TYR A 55 -8.01 -9.57 -0.08
CA TYR A 55 -8.43 -10.83 0.54
C TYR A 55 -9.77 -11.34 -0.03
N GLY A 56 -10.84 -10.54 0.01
CA GLY A 56 -12.20 -10.99 -0.30
C GLY A 56 -12.62 -10.93 -1.77
N ASN A 57 -12.13 -9.97 -2.56
CA ASN A 57 -12.64 -9.74 -3.90
C ASN A 57 -11.86 -10.54 -4.96
N ARG A 58 -12.49 -11.53 -5.59
CA ARG A 58 -11.89 -12.41 -6.61
C ARG A 58 -11.33 -11.69 -7.85
N HIS A 59 -11.79 -10.50 -8.16
CA HIS A 59 -11.34 -9.73 -9.31
C HIS A 59 -9.97 -9.08 -9.06
N ILE A 60 -9.70 -8.70 -7.81
CA ILE A 60 -8.40 -8.16 -7.38
C ILE A 60 -7.38 -9.30 -7.29
N LYS A 61 -6.24 -9.14 -7.95
CA LYS A 61 -5.20 -10.16 -8.10
C LYS A 61 -3.98 -9.93 -7.21
N ALA A 62 -3.65 -8.68 -6.91
CA ALA A 62 -2.56 -8.29 -6.04
C ALA A 62 -2.91 -7.00 -5.29
N GLY A 63 -2.36 -6.83 -4.09
CA GLY A 63 -2.65 -5.68 -3.23
C GLY A 63 -1.38 -5.01 -2.68
N LEU A 64 -1.47 -3.72 -2.39
CA LEU A 64 -0.38 -2.97 -1.78
C LEU A 64 -0.91 -1.99 -0.72
N ALA A 65 -0.23 -1.88 0.41
CA ALA A 65 -0.60 -0.94 1.48
C ALA A 65 0.56 0.00 1.80
N MET A 66 0.29 1.29 1.81
CA MET A 66 1.24 2.34 2.19
C MET A 66 0.98 2.76 3.63
N ASP A 67 1.83 2.30 4.55
CA ASP A 67 1.72 2.51 5.99
C ASP A 67 0.31 2.20 6.53
N GLY A 68 -0.22 1.05 6.11
CA GLY A 68 -1.62 0.67 6.27
C GLY A 68 -2.08 0.46 7.71
N TYR A 69 -3.35 0.71 7.99
CA TYR A 69 -4.01 0.32 9.24
C TYR A 69 -4.83 -0.95 9.01
N PHE A 70 -4.18 -2.10 9.20
CA PHE A 70 -4.75 -3.41 8.89
C PHE A 70 -5.72 -3.90 9.98
N ARG A 71 -6.76 -4.60 9.55
CA ARG A 71 -7.83 -5.11 10.42
C ARG A 71 -8.72 -6.12 9.68
N GLY A 72 -9.61 -6.76 10.43
CA GLY A 72 -10.60 -7.70 9.89
C GLY A 72 -10.01 -9.10 9.66
N GLU A 73 -10.78 -9.95 9.00
CA GLU A 73 -10.47 -11.37 8.79
C GLU A 73 -9.08 -11.59 8.17
N VAL A 74 -8.66 -10.71 7.25
CA VAL A 74 -7.33 -10.81 6.61
C VAL A 74 -6.19 -10.80 7.64
N PHE A 75 -6.37 -10.12 8.77
CA PHE A 75 -5.35 -9.96 9.79
C PHE A 75 -5.14 -11.24 10.62
N GLU A 76 -6.13 -12.13 10.62
CA GLU A 76 -6.11 -13.40 11.35
C GLU A 76 -5.88 -14.59 10.41
N GLU A 77 -6.53 -14.59 9.25
CA GLU A 77 -6.54 -15.72 8.31
C GLU A 77 -5.41 -15.64 7.27
N GLY A 78 -4.89 -14.42 7.04
CA GLY A 78 -3.99 -14.10 5.96
C GLY A 78 -4.63 -14.22 4.57
N MET A 79 -3.85 -13.97 3.52
CA MET A 79 -4.29 -14.15 2.14
C MET A 79 -3.23 -14.89 1.33
N ALA A 80 -3.69 -15.62 0.30
CA ALA A 80 -2.81 -16.31 -0.66
C ALA A 80 -2.42 -15.44 -1.86
N LYS A 81 -3.03 -14.26 -2.00
CA LYS A 81 -2.72 -13.32 -3.08
C LYS A 81 -1.46 -12.53 -2.76
N PRO A 82 -0.68 -12.12 -3.77
CA PRO A 82 0.48 -11.27 -3.60
C PRO A 82 0.13 -9.97 -2.87
N PHE A 83 0.95 -9.62 -1.86
CA PHE A 83 0.71 -8.42 -1.06
C PHE A 83 2.02 -7.70 -0.71
N PHE A 84 2.03 -6.37 -0.86
CA PHE A 84 3.19 -5.54 -0.53
C PHE A 84 2.83 -4.48 0.51
N MET A 85 3.58 -4.41 1.60
CA MET A 85 3.41 -3.43 2.67
C MET A 85 4.59 -2.46 2.72
N PHE A 86 4.35 -1.18 2.47
CA PHE A 86 5.28 -0.15 2.91
C PHE A 86 5.02 0.24 4.36
N PHE A 87 6.09 0.52 5.08
CA PHE A 87 6.04 1.04 6.44
C PHE A 87 6.89 2.30 6.58
N VAL A 88 6.47 3.17 7.50
CA VAL A 88 7.38 4.19 8.02
C VAL A 88 8.52 3.56 8.82
N GLU A 89 9.61 4.31 8.98
CA GLU A 89 10.79 3.85 9.71
C GLU A 89 10.44 3.26 11.09
N GLY A 90 10.92 2.04 11.34
CA GLY A 90 10.82 1.35 12.63
C GLY A 90 9.43 0.82 13.01
N ARG A 91 8.39 1.10 12.22
CA ARG A 91 7.01 0.70 12.58
C ARG A 91 6.86 -0.81 12.65
N PHE A 92 7.30 -1.53 11.63
CA PHE A 92 7.16 -3.00 11.60
C PHE A 92 7.90 -3.67 12.75
N GLU A 93 9.13 -3.23 13.02
CA GLU A 93 9.98 -3.78 14.07
C GLU A 93 9.39 -3.53 15.47
N SER A 94 8.63 -2.44 15.63
CA SER A 94 8.00 -2.05 16.90
C SER A 94 6.61 -2.63 17.15
N ASP A 95 5.97 -3.24 16.15
CA ASP A 95 4.57 -3.67 16.20
C ASP A 95 4.45 -5.19 15.99
N GLU A 96 4.29 -5.92 17.10
CA GLU A 96 4.12 -7.38 17.12
C GLU A 96 2.90 -7.83 16.31
N ALA A 97 1.83 -7.02 16.23
CA ALA A 97 0.66 -7.36 15.44
C ALA A 97 0.96 -7.33 13.94
N LEU A 98 1.80 -6.40 13.48
CA LEU A 98 2.27 -6.38 12.08
C LEU A 98 3.20 -7.56 11.77
N GLN A 99 4.04 -7.96 12.73
CA GLN A 99 4.89 -9.15 12.59
C GLN A 99 4.05 -10.43 12.50
N ASN A 100 3.02 -10.56 13.35
CA ASN A 100 2.08 -11.67 13.25
C ASN A 100 1.29 -11.64 11.94
N PHE A 101 0.88 -10.47 11.47
CA PHE A 101 0.21 -10.35 10.17
C PHE A 101 1.10 -10.79 9.02
N TRP A 102 2.38 -10.38 9.03
CA TRP A 102 3.37 -10.89 8.10
C TRP A 102 3.40 -12.41 8.12
N GLU A 103 3.46 -13.05 9.29
CA GLU A 103 3.51 -14.50 9.42
C GLU A 103 2.29 -15.23 8.85
N VAL A 104 1.07 -14.69 9.02
CA VAL A 104 -0.14 -15.35 8.52
C VAL A 104 -0.36 -15.18 7.01
N LEU A 105 0.30 -14.23 6.34
CA LEU A 105 0.23 -14.09 4.87
C LEU A 105 0.88 -15.30 4.18
N LYS A 106 0.15 -15.91 3.25
CA LYS A 106 0.47 -17.21 2.63
C LYS A 106 0.94 -17.11 1.19
N GLY A 107 0.70 -15.97 0.53
CA GLY A 107 1.17 -15.68 -0.83
C GLY A 107 2.51 -14.97 -0.85
N ASP A 108 3.00 -14.64 -2.06
CA ASP A 108 4.20 -13.83 -2.22
C ASP A 108 4.03 -12.49 -1.50
N THR A 109 4.85 -12.26 -0.47
CA THR A 109 4.68 -11.13 0.44
C THR A 109 5.93 -10.30 0.49
N TYR A 110 5.77 -8.98 0.45
CA TYR A 110 6.86 -8.01 0.44
C TYR A 110 6.65 -6.96 1.51
N ARG A 111 7.75 -6.47 2.09
CA ARG A 111 7.73 -5.27 2.93
C ARG A 111 8.90 -4.35 2.61
N ALA A 112 8.65 -3.06 2.71
CA ALA A 112 9.66 -2.02 2.58
C ALA A 112 9.47 -0.98 3.68
N SER A 113 10.43 -0.87 4.59
CA SER A 113 10.49 0.21 5.57
C SER A 113 11.29 1.36 4.97
N ILE A 114 10.69 2.56 4.87
CA ILE A 114 11.36 3.73 4.28
C ILE A 114 11.97 4.59 5.39
N LEU A 115 13.30 4.68 5.41
CA LEU A 115 14.07 5.46 6.37
C LEU A 115 13.80 6.96 6.23
N GLY A 116 13.75 7.64 7.37
CA GLY A 116 13.43 9.05 7.49
C GLY A 116 11.99 9.40 7.12
N SER A 117 11.12 8.43 6.85
CA SER A 117 9.73 8.69 6.50
C SER A 117 8.82 8.75 7.72
N ALA A 118 7.70 9.48 7.60
CA ALA A 118 6.59 9.41 8.53
C ALA A 118 5.25 9.34 7.78
N HIS A 119 4.16 9.16 8.53
CA HIS A 119 2.87 8.73 7.99
C HIS A 119 2.34 9.59 6.83
N GLN A 120 2.51 10.91 6.88
CA GLN A 120 2.02 11.84 5.86
C GLN A 120 2.89 11.85 4.59
N ASP A 121 4.06 11.21 4.63
CA ASP A 121 5.00 11.27 3.52
C ASP A 121 4.48 10.50 2.31
N PHE A 122 3.71 9.42 2.53
CA PHE A 122 3.06 8.63 1.49
C PHE A 122 1.93 9.34 0.72
N THR A 123 1.80 10.66 0.89
CA THR A 123 0.81 11.51 0.20
C THR A 123 1.54 12.56 -0.65
N ASP A 124 0.79 13.41 -1.37
CA ASP A 124 1.38 14.56 -2.08
C ASP A 124 1.73 15.74 -1.14
N LEU A 125 1.38 15.67 0.15
CA LEU A 125 1.58 16.76 1.11
C LEU A 125 3.06 17.20 1.24
N PRO A 126 4.08 16.32 1.25
CA PRO A 126 5.48 16.75 1.31
C PRO A 126 5.89 17.66 0.14
N LEU A 127 5.32 17.48 -1.05
CA LEU A 127 5.59 18.34 -2.21
C LEU A 127 4.89 19.69 -2.10
N LEU A 128 3.69 19.72 -1.49
CA LEU A 128 2.91 20.92 -1.33
C LEU A 128 3.35 21.75 -0.11
N PHE A 129 3.96 21.11 0.90
CA PHE A 129 4.33 21.73 2.17
C PHE A 129 5.13 23.03 2.02
N PRO A 130 6.17 23.13 1.16
CA PRO A 130 6.94 24.37 0.99
C PRO A 130 6.09 25.56 0.48
N HIS A 131 4.94 25.32 -0.16
CA HIS A 131 4.04 26.35 -0.64
C HIS A 131 3.18 26.94 0.49
N PHE A 132 2.82 26.12 1.48
CA PHE A 132 2.00 26.55 2.62
C PHE A 132 2.82 27.11 3.78
N MET A 133 4.01 26.54 4.00
CA MET A 133 4.89 26.91 5.12
C MET A 133 6.34 27.08 4.63
N PRO A 134 6.61 28.12 3.83
CA PRO A 134 7.96 28.36 3.33
C PRO A 134 8.93 28.61 4.50
N ASN A 135 10.12 28.02 4.42
CA ASN A 135 11.21 28.09 5.40
C ASN A 135 11.03 27.28 6.71
N ILE A 136 9.95 26.51 6.85
CA ILE A 136 9.80 25.56 7.96
C ILE A 136 10.21 24.17 7.45
N PRO A 137 11.21 23.50 8.06
CA PRO A 137 11.50 22.10 7.72
C PRO A 137 10.30 21.23 8.06
N ARG A 138 9.76 20.49 7.08
CA ARG A 138 8.56 19.65 7.25
C ARG A 138 8.67 18.66 8.42
N SER A 139 9.88 18.15 8.69
CA SER A 139 10.17 17.16 9.72
C SER A 139 9.90 17.63 11.16
N VAL A 140 9.72 18.93 11.39
CA VAL A 140 9.34 19.45 12.72
C VAL A 140 7.82 19.37 12.96
N ILE A 141 7.04 19.07 11.92
CA ILE A 141 5.59 18.93 12.01
C ILE A 141 5.25 17.46 12.25
N PRO A 142 4.45 17.14 13.29
CA PRO A 142 4.04 15.75 13.56
C PRO A 142 3.42 15.08 12.33
N GLY A 143 3.89 13.86 12.05
CA GLY A 143 3.43 13.07 10.91
C GLY A 143 4.26 13.23 9.63
N PHE A 144 5.22 14.17 9.59
CA PHE A 144 6.16 14.33 8.46
C PHE A 144 7.56 13.89 8.85
N GLY A 145 8.21 13.14 7.96
CA GLY A 145 9.58 12.66 8.13
C GLY A 145 10.65 13.65 7.69
N SER A 146 11.91 13.21 7.76
CA SER A 146 13.10 13.92 7.31
C SER A 146 13.48 13.61 5.85
N ILE A 147 12.96 12.54 5.25
CA ILE A 147 13.26 12.15 3.86
C ILE A 147 12.91 13.27 2.87
N ASP A 148 13.57 13.35 1.72
CA ASP A 148 13.11 14.25 0.67
C ASP A 148 11.77 13.76 0.08
N GLY A 149 10.81 14.66 -0.10
CA GLY A 149 9.47 14.28 -0.58
C GLY A 149 9.47 13.70 -2.00
N LYS A 150 10.38 14.16 -2.88
CA LYS A 150 10.51 13.60 -4.23
C LYS A 150 11.19 12.24 -4.18
N MET A 151 12.15 12.04 -3.28
CA MET A 151 12.78 10.74 -3.09
C MET A 151 11.76 9.69 -2.63
N LEU A 152 10.94 10.01 -1.63
CA LEU A 152 9.91 9.06 -1.17
C LEU A 152 8.91 8.72 -2.28
N ILE A 153 8.46 9.70 -3.07
CA ILE A 153 7.59 9.45 -4.23
C ILE A 153 8.30 8.58 -5.27
N LYS A 154 9.59 8.81 -5.52
CA LYS A 154 10.39 7.98 -6.43
C LYS A 154 10.41 6.52 -5.95
N ILE A 155 10.76 6.29 -4.67
CA ILE A 155 10.80 4.96 -4.06
C ILE A 155 9.44 4.28 -4.19
N VAL A 156 8.38 4.91 -3.69
CA VAL A 156 7.03 4.33 -3.67
C VAL A 156 6.56 4.00 -5.09
N ASN A 157 6.78 4.88 -6.06
CA ASN A 157 6.38 4.65 -7.45
C ASN A 157 7.18 3.53 -8.12
N THR A 158 8.50 3.47 -7.93
CA THR A 158 9.36 2.43 -8.52
C THR A 158 8.92 1.05 -8.03
N PHE A 159 8.82 0.87 -6.72
CA PHE A 159 8.42 -0.39 -6.10
C PHE A 159 6.96 -0.77 -6.41
N THR A 160 6.04 0.20 -6.38
CA THR A 160 4.62 -0.04 -6.72
C THR A 160 4.46 -0.49 -8.16
N LEU A 161 5.16 0.16 -9.10
CA LEU A 161 5.13 -0.20 -10.50
C LEU A 161 5.70 -1.60 -10.72
N ALA A 162 6.91 -1.88 -10.21
CA ALA A 162 7.55 -3.18 -10.34
C ALA A 162 6.67 -4.31 -9.75
N PHE A 163 6.07 -4.09 -8.58
CA PHE A 163 5.17 -5.05 -7.96
C PHE A 163 3.96 -5.38 -8.84
N PHE A 164 3.24 -4.36 -9.32
CA PHE A 164 2.09 -4.62 -10.19
C PHE A 164 2.48 -5.15 -11.57
N ASP A 165 3.65 -4.79 -12.08
CA ASP A 165 4.18 -5.36 -13.31
C ASP A 165 4.45 -6.86 -13.19
N VAL A 166 5.02 -7.32 -12.06
CA VAL A 166 5.22 -8.75 -11.78
C VAL A 166 3.88 -9.51 -11.74
N TYR A 167 2.90 -9.01 -10.97
CA TYR A 167 1.69 -9.78 -10.69
C TYR A 167 0.51 -9.54 -11.63
N LEU A 168 0.50 -8.43 -12.35
CA LEU A 168 -0.55 -8.11 -13.31
C LEU A 168 -0.05 -8.20 -14.75
N ASN A 169 1.22 -7.94 -15.03
CA ASN A 169 1.77 -7.95 -16.38
C ASN A 169 2.77 -9.08 -16.63
N GLU A 170 2.83 -10.06 -15.73
CA GLU A 170 3.66 -11.28 -15.84
C GLU A 170 5.16 -10.98 -16.06
N LYS A 171 5.64 -9.87 -15.50
CA LYS A 171 7.07 -9.56 -15.51
C LYS A 171 7.85 -10.52 -14.60
N PRO A 172 9.14 -10.77 -14.89
CA PRO A 172 9.99 -11.56 -14.00
C PRO A 172 10.04 -10.96 -12.60
N ARG A 173 9.89 -11.82 -11.57
CA ARG A 173 9.96 -11.42 -10.15
C ARG A 173 11.26 -10.67 -9.83
N ASP A 174 12.36 -11.01 -10.51
CA ASP A 174 13.66 -10.36 -10.38
C ASP A 174 13.63 -8.85 -10.64
N GLU A 175 12.68 -8.34 -11.46
CA GLU A 175 12.52 -6.89 -11.66
C GLU A 175 12.17 -6.18 -10.34
N LEU A 176 11.36 -6.80 -9.48
CA LEU A 176 11.04 -6.29 -8.14
C LEU A 176 12.16 -6.55 -7.14
N LEU A 177 12.74 -7.76 -7.14
CA LEU A 177 13.77 -8.13 -6.17
C LEU A 177 15.07 -7.34 -6.35
N SER A 178 15.39 -6.96 -7.60
CA SER A 178 16.58 -6.14 -7.89
C SER A 178 16.54 -4.73 -7.28
N LEU A 179 15.39 -4.30 -6.76
CA LEU A 179 15.22 -3.00 -6.10
C LEU A 179 15.75 -2.99 -4.65
N GLU A 180 16.08 -4.16 -4.07
CA GLU A 180 16.57 -4.29 -2.68
C GLU A 180 17.72 -3.32 -2.38
N ASP A 181 18.64 -3.15 -3.33
CA ASP A 181 19.83 -2.31 -3.20
C ASP A 181 19.74 -1.00 -4.04
N GLU A 182 18.59 -0.66 -4.63
CA GLU A 182 18.48 0.56 -5.46
C GLU A 182 18.48 1.85 -4.63
N PHE A 183 17.98 1.79 -3.39
CA PHE A 183 17.76 2.95 -2.55
C PHE A 183 18.34 2.74 -1.14
N ASP A 184 19.25 3.64 -0.74
CA ASP A 184 19.83 3.64 0.61
C ASP A 184 18.77 3.85 1.71
N GLU A 185 17.63 4.47 1.36
CA GLU A 185 16.53 4.73 2.29
C GLU A 185 15.58 3.53 2.49
N VAL A 186 15.81 2.38 1.86
CA VAL A 186 14.87 1.25 1.90
C VAL A 186 15.47 0.06 2.62
N ILE A 187 14.74 -0.46 3.62
CA ILE A 187 14.95 -1.80 4.15
C ILE A 187 13.87 -2.69 3.53
N PHE A 188 14.28 -3.61 2.67
CA PHE A 188 13.38 -4.48 1.90
C PHE A 188 13.48 -5.93 2.36
N ASP A 189 12.34 -6.59 2.52
CA ASP A 189 12.26 -8.03 2.81
C ASP A 189 11.11 -8.66 2.03
N TYR A 190 11.23 -9.95 1.76
CA TYR A 190 10.21 -10.73 1.06
C TYR A 190 10.15 -12.18 1.57
N LYS A 191 9.01 -12.82 1.36
CA LYS A 191 8.83 -14.27 1.51
C LYS A 191 7.87 -14.86 0.48
#